data_AF-A0ABD7PQJ7-F1
#
_entry.id   AF-A0ABD7PQJ7-F1
#
_cell.length_a   1.000
_cell.length_b   1.000
_cell.length_c   1.000
_cell.angle_alpha   90.00
_cell.angle_beta   90.00
_cell.angle_gamma   90.00
#
_symmetry.space_group_name_H-M   'P 1'
#
loop_
_entity.id
_entity.type
_entity.pdbx_description
1 polymer ?
#
loop_
_entity_poly.entity_id
_entity_poly.type
_entity_poly.pdbx_seq_one_letter_code
_entity_poly.pdbx_strand_id
1 'polypeptide(L)' 'MSSKHIHTFAIGDVHGRADLLKALLDEIAKMANRLIGTYRVIFLGDIIDRGPDSRKAMDLVAKTWWQSRARG' A
#
# COMPACT_ATOMS: atom_id res chain seq x y z
N MET A 1 18.14 -1.73 -23.64
CA MET A 1 17.61 -2.12 -22.32
C MET A 1 16.42 -1.22 -22.03
N SER A 2 15.19 -1.73 -22.13
CA SER A 2 13.99 -0.92 -21.85
C SER A 2 13.97 -0.60 -20.34
N SER A 3 14.00 0.68 -20.00
CA SER A 3 13.91 1.15 -18.62
C SER A 3 12.63 0.60 -17.98
N LYS A 4 12.79 -0.18 -16.90
CA LYS A 4 11.67 -0.79 -16.17
C LYS A 4 10.82 0.34 -15.55
N HIS A 5 9.68 0.64 -16.15
CA HIS A 5 8.73 1.62 -15.59
C HIS A 5 8.21 1.10 -14.24
N ILE A 6 8.34 1.93 -13.20
CA ILE A 6 7.81 1.66 -11.86
C ILE A 6 6.70 2.66 -11.56
N HIS A 7 5.48 2.16 -11.36
CA HIS A 7 4.37 2.94 -10.86
C HIS A 7 4.46 3.05 -9.33
N THR A 8 4.41 4.27 -8.79
CA THR A 8 4.53 4.51 -7.34
C THR A 8 3.22 5.06 -6.80
N PHE A 9 2.64 4.38 -5.82
CA PHE A 9 1.48 4.84 -5.05
C PHE A 9 1.96 5.32 -3.68
N ALA A 10 1.77 6.60 -3.39
CA ALA A 10 2.06 7.18 -2.09
C ALA A 10 0.76 7.31 -1.29
N ILE A 11 0.72 6.68 -0.12
CA ILE A 11 -0.43 6.71 0.80
C ILE A 11 -0.04 7.58 2.00
N GLY A 12 -0.78 8.67 2.19
CA GLY A 12 -0.64 9.56 3.34
C GLY A 12 -1.27 8.98 4.61
N ASP A 13 -1.70 9.88 5.49
CA ASP A 13 -2.26 9.55 6.79
C ASP A 13 -3.38 8.50 6.75
N VAL A 14 -3.27 7.48 7.59
CA VAL A 14 -4.29 6.45 7.78
C VAL A 14 -5.03 6.61 9.09
N HIS A 15 -4.38 7.13 10.15
CA HIS A 15 -4.97 7.37 11.47
C HIS A 15 -5.86 6.21 11.93
N GLY A 16 -5.33 4.98 11.94
CA GLY A 16 -6.04 3.78 12.41
C GLY A 16 -7.28 3.36 11.60
N ARG A 17 -7.53 3.94 10.41
CA ARG A 17 -8.62 3.56 9.50
C ARG A 17 -8.27 2.35 8.64
N ALA A 18 -8.13 1.21 9.28
CA ALA A 18 -7.80 -0.05 8.61
C ALA A 18 -8.83 -0.45 7.54
N ASP A 19 -10.10 -0.08 7.70
CA ASP A 19 -11.16 -0.29 6.73
C ASP A 19 -10.92 0.47 5.42
N LEU A 20 -10.58 1.76 5.52
CA LEU A 20 -10.29 2.61 4.35
C LEU A 20 -8.96 2.21 3.70
N LEU A 21 -7.94 1.94 4.52
CA LEU A 21 -6.65 1.47 4.01
C LEU A 21 -6.81 0.17 3.22
N LYS A 22 -7.59 -0.78 3.74
CA LYS A 22 -7.86 -2.04 3.03
C LYS A 22 -8.56 -1.80 1.68
N ALA A 23 -9.59 -0.98 1.67
CA ALA A 23 -10.32 -0.65 0.43
C ALA A 23 -9.40 0.01 -0.61
N LEU A 24 -8.56 0.96 -0.18
CA LEU A 24 -7.61 1.64 -1.05
C LEU A 24 -6.56 0.67 -1.63
N LEU A 25 -5.99 -0.21 -0.80
CA LEU A 25 -5.03 -1.22 -1.25
C LEU A 25 -5.63 -2.19 -2.27
N ASP A 26 -6.90 -2.57 -2.10
CA ASP A 26 -7.61 -3.45 -3.04
C ASP A 26 -7.85 -2.74 -4.39
N GLU A 27 -8.18 -1.45 -4.39
CA GLU A 27 -8.29 -0.66 -5.63
C GLU A 27 -6.94 -0.46 -6.33
N ILE A 28 -5.87 -0.20 -5.57
CA ILE A 28 -4.50 -0.14 -6.11
C ILE A 28 -4.13 -1.47 -6.77
N ALA A 29 -4.44 -2.61 -6.13
CA ALA A 29 -4.16 -3.93 -6.69
C ALA A 29 -4.92 -4.17 -8.00
N LYS A 30 -6.22 -3.79 -8.06
CA LYS A 30 -7.03 -3.86 -9.29
C LYS A 30 -6.45 -2.98 -10.40
N MET A 31 -6.04 -1.77 -10.07
CA MET A 31 -5.44 -0.83 -11.03
C MET A 31 -4.10 -1.33 -11.55
N ALA A 32 -3.25 -1.85 -10.65
CA ALA A 32 -1.93 -2.37 -10.99
C ALA A 32 -1.97 -3.53 -11.98
N ASN A 33 -3.00 -4.37 -11.94
CA ASN A 33 -3.19 -5.46 -12.92
C ASN A 33 -3.38 -4.96 -14.36
N ARG A 34 -3.69 -3.66 -14.56
CA ARG A 34 -3.88 -3.03 -15.87
C ARG A 34 -2.67 -2.20 -16.32
N LEU A 35 -1.67 -2.02 -15.45
CA LEU A 35 -0.50 -1.19 -15.74
C LEU A 35 0.63 -2.04 -16.35
N ILE A 36 1.32 -1.48 -17.34
CA ILE A 36 2.55 -2.07 -17.87
C ILE A 36 3.70 -1.70 -16.92
N GLY A 37 4.45 -2.71 -16.46
CA GLY A 37 5.58 -2.54 -15.56
C GLY A 37 5.29 -3.00 -14.13
N THR A 38 6.21 -2.70 -13.22
CA THR A 38 6.05 -3.05 -11.79
C THR A 38 5.45 -1.88 -11.02
N TYR A 39 4.88 -2.15 -9.85
CA TYR A 39 4.42 -1.09 -8.95
C TYR A 39 4.95 -1.27 -7.53
N ARG A 40 4.97 -0.18 -6.77
CA ARG A 40 5.26 -0.16 -5.33
C ARG A 40 4.30 0.76 -4.59
N VAL A 41 4.10 0.46 -3.32
CA VAL A 41 3.32 1.29 -2.39
C VAL A 41 4.28 1.85 -1.34
N ILE A 42 4.20 3.15 -1.10
CA ILE A 42 4.97 3.87 -0.07
C ILE A 42 3.98 4.49 0.90
N PHE A 43 4.18 4.26 2.19
CA PHE A 43 3.43 4.89 3.27
C PHE A 43 4.21 6.10 3.77
N LEU A 44 3.56 7.26 3.88
CA LEU A 44 4.23 8.53 4.20
C LEU A 44 4.31 8.82 5.71
N GLY A 45 3.46 8.20 6.53
CA GLY A 45 3.41 8.44 7.97
C GLY A 45 2.01 8.22 8.55
N ASP A 46 1.83 8.54 9.83
CA ASP A 46 0.54 8.64 10.52
C ASP A 46 -0.41 7.45 10.27
N ILE A 47 0.13 6.24 10.44
CA ILE A 47 -0.63 5.01 10.24
C ILE A 47 -1.55 4.72 11.42
N ILE A 48 -1.12 5.09 12.62
CA ILE A 48 -1.78 4.82 13.90
C ILE A 48 -2.48 6.07 14.44
N ASP A 49 -3.11 5.92 15.61
CA ASP A 49 -3.83 6.95 16.38
C ASP A 49 -5.18 7.38 15.77
N ARG A 50 -6.06 7.92 16.63
CA ARG A 50 -7.41 8.50 16.35
C ARG A 50 -8.47 7.53 15.79
N GLY A 51 -8.12 6.62 14.90
CA GLY A 51 -9.05 5.67 14.30
C GLY A 51 -9.29 4.43 15.15
N PRO A 52 -10.28 3.63 14.74
CA PRO A 52 -10.79 2.53 15.55
C PRO A 52 -9.88 1.29 15.58
N ASP A 53 -8.91 1.15 14.65
CA ASP A 53 -8.16 -0.09 14.48
C ASP A 53 -6.71 0.11 14.02
N SER A 54 -5.89 0.72 14.88
CA SER A 54 -4.46 0.96 14.60
C SER A 54 -3.66 -0.32 14.41
N ARG A 55 -3.99 -1.40 15.13
CA ARG A 55 -3.29 -2.70 15.00
C ARG A 55 -3.49 -3.28 13.61
N LYS A 56 -4.73 -3.37 13.14
CA LYS A 56 -5.02 -3.89 11.81
C LYS A 56 -4.46 -3.00 10.70
N ALA A 57 -4.42 -1.68 10.90
CA ALA A 57 -3.78 -0.77 9.97
C ALA A 57 -2.28 -1.09 9.82
N MET A 58 -1.56 -1.31 10.92
CA MET A 58 -0.16 -1.73 10.90
C MET A 58 0.04 -3.12 10.30
N ASP A 59 -0.85 -4.07 10.56
CA ASP A 59 -0.80 -5.41 9.95
C ASP A 59 -0.92 -5.33 8.42
N LEU A 60 -1.78 -4.44 7.90
CA LEU A 60 -1.90 -4.17 6.47
C LEU A 60 -0.60 -3.59 5.89
N VAL A 61 0.01 -2.60 6.56
CA VAL A 61 1.30 -2.03 6.14
C VAL A 61 2.39 -3.09 6.08
N ALA A 62 2.54 -3.88 7.14
CA ALA A 62 3.54 -4.96 7.22
C ALA A 62 3.32 -6.00 6.12
N LYS A 63 2.07 -6.40 5.88
CA LYS A 63 1.71 -7.34 4.81
C LYS A 63 2.07 -6.79 3.43
N THR A 64 1.75 -5.51 3.16
CA THR A 64 2.08 -4.86 1.89
C THR A 64 3.59 -4.85 1.66
N TRP A 65 4.39 -4.53 2.69
CA TRP A 65 5.86 -4.57 2.59
C TRP A 65 6.41 -5.98 2.35
N TRP A 66 5.89 -6.99 3.04
CA TRP A 66 6.31 -8.39 2.83
C TRP A 66 6.07 -8.84 1.38
N GLN A 67 4.91 -8.53 0.83
CA GLN A 67 4.55 -8.84 -0.56
C GLN A 67 5.42 -8.09 -1.59
N SER A 68 5.92 -6.91 -1.24
CA SER A 68 6.85 -6.16 -2.09
C SER A 68 8.25 -6.78 -2.10
N ARG A 69 8.70 -7.41 -1.00
CA ARG A 69 10.01 -8.09 -0.92
C ARG A 69 10.01 -9.46 -1.60
N ALA A 70 8.90 -10.21 -1.50
CA ALA A 70 8.76 -11.52 -2.13
C ALA A 70 8.66 -11.49 -3.67
N ARG A 71 8.51 -10.30 -4.26
CA ARG A 71 8.46 -10.08 -5.72
C ARG A 71 9.79 -9.60 -6.32
N GLY A 72 10.85 -9.56 -5.49
CA GLY A 72 12.22 -9.20 -5.86
C GLY A 72 13.08 -10.40 -6.16
#